data_AF-A0A7C4LP81-F1
#
_entry.id   AF-A0A7C4LP81-F1
#
_cell.length_a   1.000
_cell.length_b   1.000
_cell.length_c   1.000
_cell.angle_alpha   90.00
_cell.angle_beta   90.00
_cell.angle_gamma   90.00
#
_symmetry.space_group_name_H-M   'P 1'
#
loop_
_entity.id
_entity.type
_entity.pdbx_description
1 polymer ?
#
loop_
_entity_poly.entity_id
_entity_poly.type
_entity_poly.pdbx_seq_one_letter_code
_entity_poly.pdbx_strand_id
1 'polypeptide(L)'
;MFNSERTVEVGLVRDFLAGRAGEILEVGHVLSNFLFFPHDIVDKYEVAPAVRNEDIISFSPGKQYDWIVSVSTLEHVGWDEAPRQPEKILQAFARLKELLKPGGRLVVTMPLGYNEYLDGLVQQQRLGFDEVYYLKRLNRHNQWRQAELEEVRDAAYGKPFPCANAVVVCFHPKAPCQ
;
A
#
# COMPACT_ATOMS: atom_id res chain seq x y z
N MET A 1 16.64 -5.17 -10.47
CA MET A 1 16.11 -4.69 -9.17
C MET A 1 14.98 -5.62 -8.72
N PHE A 2 15.28 -6.68 -7.97
CA PHE A 2 14.28 -7.58 -7.34
C PHE A 2 14.87 -8.20 -6.05
N ASN A 3 15.67 -7.42 -5.32
CA ASN A 3 16.38 -7.91 -4.13
C ASN A 3 15.71 -7.51 -2.80
N SER A 4 14.50 -6.96 -2.88
CA SER A 4 13.67 -6.55 -1.75
C SER A 4 12.21 -7.03 -1.90
N GLU A 5 11.36 -6.64 -0.95
CA GLU A 5 9.91 -6.83 -0.93
C GLU A 5 9.20 -6.43 -2.23
N ARG A 6 9.76 -5.48 -3.00
CA ARG A 6 9.22 -5.06 -4.30
C ARG A 6 8.97 -6.23 -5.26
N THR A 7 9.72 -7.32 -5.12
CA THR A 7 9.53 -8.55 -5.92
C THR A 7 8.16 -9.17 -5.71
N VAL A 8 7.69 -9.24 -4.47
CA VAL A 8 6.38 -9.81 -4.15
C VAL A 8 5.28 -8.76 -4.26
N GLU A 9 5.51 -7.53 -3.80
CA GLU A 9 4.50 -6.48 -3.82
C GLU A 9 4.10 -6.09 -5.24
N VAL A 10 5.07 -5.82 -6.12
CA VAL A 10 4.78 -5.45 -7.52
C VAL A 10 4.18 -6.63 -8.27
N GLY A 11 4.63 -7.87 -8.01
CA GLY A 11 4.05 -9.07 -8.60
C GLY A 11 2.58 -9.23 -8.27
N LEU A 12 2.22 -9.10 -6.98
CA LEU A 12 0.85 -9.16 -6.51
C LEU A 12 -0.02 -8.04 -7.06
N VAL A 13 0.46 -6.80 -7.04
CA VAL A 13 -0.31 -5.65 -7.55
C VAL A 13 -0.47 -5.72 -9.07
N ARG A 14 0.54 -6.19 -9.81
CA ARG A 14 0.41 -6.48 -11.24
C ARG A 14 -0.72 -7.48 -11.49
N ASP A 15 -0.76 -8.58 -10.76
CA ASP A 15 -1.79 -9.60 -10.92
C ASP A 15 -3.18 -9.07 -10.48
N PHE A 16 -3.21 -8.21 -9.48
CA PHE A 16 -4.40 -7.45 -9.07
C PHE A 16 -4.85 -6.41 -10.11
N LEU A 17 -4.02 -5.97 -11.05
CA LEU A 17 -4.43 -5.05 -12.11
C LEU A 17 -4.59 -5.73 -13.47
N ALA A 18 -4.06 -6.96 -13.63
CA ALA A 18 -4.06 -7.68 -14.89
C ALA A 18 -5.45 -7.81 -15.50
N GLY A 19 -5.60 -7.40 -16.76
CA GLY A 19 -6.84 -7.48 -17.53
C GLY A 19 -7.97 -6.56 -17.05
N ARG A 20 -7.73 -5.69 -16.07
CA ARG A 20 -8.74 -4.75 -15.57
C ARG A 20 -8.67 -3.44 -16.33
N ALA A 21 -9.85 -2.89 -16.64
CA ALA A 21 -10.03 -1.58 -17.23
C ALA A 21 -10.64 -0.61 -16.19
N GLY A 22 -10.65 0.68 -16.51
CA GLY A 22 -11.24 1.71 -15.67
C GLY A 22 -10.22 2.70 -15.13
N GLU A 23 -10.66 3.53 -14.19
CA GLU A 23 -9.86 4.56 -13.56
C GLU A 23 -8.98 3.93 -12.47
N ILE A 24 -7.67 4.06 -12.62
CA ILE A 24 -6.67 3.52 -11.68
C ILE A 24 -5.93 4.68 -11.01
N LEU A 25 -5.81 4.62 -9.68
CA LEU A 25 -4.97 5.51 -8.89
C LEU A 25 -3.84 4.71 -8.23
N GLU A 26 -2.60 5.17 -8.40
CA GLU A 26 -1.47 4.80 -7.55
C GLU A 26 -1.25 5.88 -6.49
N VAL A 27 -1.10 5.44 -5.24
CA VAL A 27 -0.70 6.28 -4.10
C VAL A 27 0.73 5.91 -3.75
N GLY A 28 1.63 6.87 -3.94
CA GLY A 28 3.06 6.62 -4.09
C GLY A 28 3.44 6.53 -5.57
N HIS A 29 4.74 6.54 -5.87
CA HIS A 29 5.24 6.40 -7.24
C HIS A 29 6.23 5.23 -7.37
N VAL A 30 5.73 4.01 -7.17
CA VAL A 30 6.54 2.79 -7.21
C VAL A 30 6.35 2.04 -8.51
N LEU A 31 5.11 1.82 -8.98
CA LEU A 31 4.81 0.93 -10.09
C LEU A 31 5.40 1.40 -11.41
N SER A 32 5.52 2.71 -11.64
CA SER A 32 6.17 3.28 -12.83
C SER A 32 7.61 2.82 -13.04
N ASN A 33 8.29 2.35 -11.98
CA ASN A 33 9.65 1.79 -12.08
C ASN A 33 9.67 0.34 -12.61
N PHE A 34 8.52 -0.32 -12.70
CA PHE A 34 8.42 -1.76 -12.99
C PHE A 34 7.39 -2.11 -14.06
N LEU A 35 6.32 -1.32 -14.19
CA LEU A 35 5.17 -1.57 -15.05
C LEU A 35 4.87 -0.32 -15.89
N PHE A 36 4.32 -0.54 -17.09
CA PHE A 36 3.91 0.55 -17.97
C PHE A 36 2.43 0.39 -18.34
N PHE A 37 1.59 1.27 -17.79
CA PHE A 37 0.17 1.33 -18.08
C PHE A 37 -0.37 2.72 -17.68
N PRO A 38 -1.46 3.21 -18.30
CA PRO A 38 -2.04 4.49 -17.93
C PRO A 38 -2.73 4.42 -16.56
N HIS A 39 -2.38 5.35 -15.68
CA HIS A 39 -3.00 5.54 -14.36
C HIS A 39 -2.67 6.92 -13.82
N ASP A 40 -3.46 7.39 -12.86
CA ASP A 40 -3.14 8.61 -12.11
C ASP A 40 -2.20 8.26 -10.95
N ILE A 41 -1.27 9.16 -10.64
CA ILE A 41 -0.29 8.97 -9.57
C ILE A 41 -0.36 10.17 -8.63
N VAL A 42 -0.47 9.93 -7.33
CA VAL A 42 -0.34 10.94 -6.28
C VAL A 42 0.77 10.56 -5.31
N ASP A 43 1.72 11.46 -5.11
CA ASP A 43 2.83 11.28 -4.18
C ASP A 43 3.19 12.63 -3.53
N LYS A 44 3.33 12.66 -2.21
CA LYS A 44 3.62 13.89 -1.47
C LYS A 44 5.06 14.38 -1.64
N TYR A 45 6.00 13.46 -1.82
CA TYR A 45 7.43 13.75 -1.74
C TYR A 45 8.08 13.75 -3.12
N GLU A 46 7.56 12.96 -4.06
CA GLU A 46 8.14 12.85 -5.39
C GLU A 46 7.61 13.92 -6.35
N VAL A 47 8.54 14.58 -7.04
CA VAL A 47 8.25 15.56 -8.09
C VAL A 47 8.72 15.00 -9.43
N ALA A 48 7.77 14.52 -10.23
CA ALA A 48 8.02 13.98 -11.56
C ALA A 48 6.88 14.37 -12.54
N PRO A 49 7.12 14.40 -13.87
CA PRO A 49 6.16 14.94 -14.84
C PRO A 49 4.75 14.31 -14.82
N ALA A 50 4.63 13.02 -14.47
CA ALA A 50 3.36 12.30 -14.41
C ALA A 50 2.76 12.20 -12.99
N VAL A 51 3.47 12.72 -11.99
CA VAL A 51 3.10 12.60 -10.57
C VAL A 51 2.41 13.87 -10.12
N ARG A 52 1.21 13.74 -9.57
CA ARG A 52 0.58 14.83 -8.82
C ARG A 52 1.27 14.92 -7.47
N ASN A 53 2.14 15.93 -7.33
CA ASN A 53 2.89 16.16 -6.10
C ASN A 53 1.98 16.78 -5.01
N GLU A 54 1.22 15.94 -4.32
CA GLU A 54 0.21 16.35 -3.33
C GLU A 54 0.10 15.31 -2.20
N ASP A 55 -0.32 15.75 -1.02
CA ASP A 55 -0.70 14.85 0.08
C ASP A 55 -2.00 14.12 -0.26
N ILE A 56 -2.04 12.80 -0.07
CA ILE A 56 -3.23 11.98 -0.33
C ILE A 56 -4.45 12.46 0.45
N ILE A 57 -4.27 13.07 1.63
CA ILE A 57 -5.36 13.58 2.47
C ILE A 57 -6.07 14.76 1.79
N SER A 58 -5.32 15.66 1.13
CA SER A 58 -5.90 16.80 0.40
C SER A 58 -6.27 16.49 -1.05
N PHE A 59 -5.73 15.39 -1.59
CA PHE A 59 -5.88 15.01 -2.98
C PHE A 59 -7.34 14.97 -3.42
N SER A 60 -7.70 15.84 -4.36
CA SER A 60 -9.07 15.99 -4.87
C SER A 60 -9.10 16.05 -6.40
N PRO A 61 -9.13 14.88 -7.07
CA PRO A 61 -8.99 14.82 -8.53
C PRO A 61 -10.28 15.14 -9.30
N GLY A 62 -11.40 15.43 -8.62
CA GLY A 62 -12.71 15.65 -9.26
C GLY A 62 -13.35 14.39 -9.86
N LYS A 63 -12.76 13.21 -9.62
CA LYS A 63 -13.25 11.89 -10.04
C LYS A 63 -13.02 10.84 -8.96
N GLN A 64 -13.61 9.66 -9.14
CA GLN A 64 -13.39 8.47 -8.32
C GLN A 64 -12.74 7.36 -9.16
N TYR A 65 -12.22 6.33 -8.50
CA TYR A 65 -11.43 5.26 -9.11
C TYR A 65 -12.08 3.89 -8.96
N ASP A 66 -11.95 3.06 -9.99
CA ASP A 66 -12.32 1.65 -9.96
C ASP A 66 -11.28 0.85 -9.15
N TRP A 67 -10.01 1.23 -9.28
CA TRP A 67 -8.89 0.54 -8.65
C TRP A 67 -7.96 1.54 -7.99
N ILE A 68 -7.67 1.34 -6.70
CA ILE A 68 -6.65 2.11 -5.99
C ILE A 68 -5.58 1.15 -5.51
N VAL A 69 -4.32 1.50 -5.73
CA VAL A 69 -3.17 0.68 -5.34
C VAL A 69 -2.18 1.54 -4.55
N SER A 70 -1.57 0.95 -3.51
CA SER A 70 -0.44 1.57 -2.82
C SER A 70 0.59 0.52 -2.45
N VAL A 71 1.86 0.80 -2.74
CA VAL A 71 2.95 -0.17 -2.62
C VAL A 71 4.09 0.40 -1.80
N SER A 72 4.21 -0.02 -0.54
CA SER A 72 5.11 0.54 0.48
C SER A 72 5.21 2.07 0.37
N THR A 73 4.14 2.74 0.81
CA THR A 73 3.98 4.20 0.77
C THR A 73 3.21 4.68 1.99
N LEU A 74 2.07 4.04 2.29
CA LEU A 74 1.17 4.47 3.37
C LEU A 74 1.80 4.38 4.77
N GLU A 75 2.76 3.48 4.99
CA GLU A 75 3.53 3.38 6.23
C GLU A 75 4.33 4.65 6.56
N HIS A 76 4.59 5.51 5.58
CA HIS A 76 5.30 6.78 5.76
C HIS A 76 4.38 7.94 6.16
N VAL A 77 3.08 7.87 5.85
CA VAL A 77 2.13 8.98 6.03
C VAL A 77 1.98 9.32 7.51
N GLY A 78 2.34 10.55 7.87
CA GLY A 78 2.38 11.00 9.26
C GLY A 78 3.50 10.40 10.12
N TRP A 79 4.20 9.36 9.64
CA TRP A 79 5.27 8.69 10.37
C TRP A 79 6.63 9.36 10.17
N ASP A 80 6.94 9.72 8.92
CA ASP A 80 8.24 10.31 8.55
C ASP A 80 8.22 11.84 8.54
N GLU A 81 7.11 12.44 8.96
CA GLU A 81 6.91 13.88 8.99
C GLU A 81 7.49 14.52 10.26
N ALA A 82 7.78 15.83 10.18
CA ALA A 82 8.16 16.66 11.32
C ALA A 82 7.13 17.82 11.45
N PRO A 83 6.29 17.84 12.51
CA PRO A 83 6.19 16.86 13.58
C PRO A 83 5.55 15.53 13.13
N ARG A 84 5.99 14.43 13.75
CA ARG A 84 5.41 13.09 13.56
C ARG A 84 3.98 13.08 14.09
N GLN A 85 3.05 12.60 13.27
CA GLN A 85 1.60 12.56 13.51
C GLN A 85 1.05 11.21 13.03
N PRO A 86 1.27 10.11 13.78
CA PRO A 86 0.94 8.75 13.34
C PRO A 86 -0.54 8.58 12.95
N GLU A 87 -1.45 9.31 13.59
CA GLU A 87 -2.90 9.24 13.38
C GLU A 87 -3.33 9.74 11.99
N LYS A 88 -2.48 10.49 11.27
CA LYS A 88 -2.79 10.94 9.90
C LYS A 88 -3.10 9.79 8.95
N ILE A 89 -2.55 8.60 9.22
CA ILE A 89 -2.84 7.41 8.43
C ILE A 89 -4.34 7.06 8.40
N LEU A 90 -5.08 7.35 9.48
CA LEU A 90 -6.52 7.11 9.55
C LEU A 90 -7.27 8.03 8.56
N GLN A 91 -6.82 9.28 8.43
CA GLN A 91 -7.39 10.24 7.48
C GLN A 91 -7.06 9.84 6.04
N ALA A 92 -5.84 9.38 5.79
CA ALA A 92 -5.45 8.85 4.48
C ALA A 92 -6.33 7.67 4.07
N PHE A 93 -6.54 6.68 4.95
CA PHE A 93 -7.44 5.56 4.65
C PHE A 93 -8.90 5.98 4.44
N ALA A 94 -9.41 6.90 5.25
CA ALA A 94 -10.76 7.45 5.02
C ALA A 94 -10.86 8.08 3.64
N ARG A 95 -9.85 8.87 3.24
CA ARG A 95 -9.80 9.53 1.94
C ARG A 95 -9.74 8.53 0.78
N LEU A 96 -8.96 7.46 0.89
CA LEU A 96 -8.89 6.41 -0.12
C LEU A 96 -10.25 5.73 -0.33
N LYS A 97 -10.98 5.45 0.76
CA LYS A 97 -12.32 4.86 0.69
C LYS A 97 -13.34 5.79 0.03
N GLU A 98 -13.23 7.09 0.24
CA GLU A 98 -14.05 8.08 -0.46
C GLU A 98 -13.75 8.13 -1.97
N LEU A 99 -12.48 8.02 -2.34
CA LEU A 99 -12.01 8.07 -3.72
C LEU A 99 -12.39 6.82 -4.54
N LEU A 100 -12.76 5.71 -3.90
CA LEU A 100 -13.29 4.55 -4.61
C LEU A 100 -14.67 4.84 -5.21
N LYS A 101 -14.90 4.40 -6.45
CA LYS A 101 -16.24 4.26 -7.01
C LYS A 101 -17.02 3.18 -6.26
N PRO A 102 -18.36 3.20 -6.28
CA PRO A 102 -19.16 2.05 -5.88
C PRO A 102 -18.72 0.80 -6.66
N GLY A 103 -18.46 -0.31 -5.96
CA GLY A 103 -17.88 -1.53 -6.56
C GLY A 103 -16.37 -1.50 -6.81
N GLY A 104 -15.70 -0.37 -6.55
CA GLY A 104 -14.25 -0.24 -6.68
C GLY A 104 -13.49 -1.02 -5.61
N ARG A 105 -12.20 -1.27 -5.82
CA ARG A 105 -11.33 -2.00 -4.88
C ARG A 105 -10.02 -1.27 -4.62
N LEU A 106 -9.60 -1.31 -3.36
CA LEU A 106 -8.30 -0.87 -2.87
C LEU A 106 -7.43 -2.09 -2.56
N VAL A 107 -6.17 -2.08 -3.02
CA VAL A 107 -5.11 -2.97 -2.53
C VAL A 107 -3.96 -2.14 -1.95
N VAL A 108 -3.48 -2.54 -0.78
CA VAL A 108 -2.34 -1.92 -0.13
C VAL A 108 -1.34 -3.00 0.23
N THR A 109 -0.08 -2.75 -0.08
CA THR A 109 1.05 -3.54 0.41
C THR A 109 1.94 -2.64 1.25
N MET A 110 2.36 -3.13 2.42
CA MET A 110 3.24 -2.37 3.32
C MET A 110 4.20 -3.32 4.05
N PRO A 111 5.45 -2.90 4.29
CA PRO A 111 6.38 -3.63 5.11
C PRO A 111 5.95 -3.58 6.58
N LEU A 112 6.00 -4.71 7.28
CA LEU A 112 5.82 -4.76 8.72
C LEU A 112 7.13 -4.37 9.45
N GLY A 113 7.00 -3.73 10.60
CA GLY A 113 8.10 -3.34 11.47
C GLY A 113 8.75 -2.01 11.08
N TYR A 114 8.14 -1.22 10.19
CA TYR A 114 8.57 0.14 9.85
C TYR A 114 7.80 1.20 10.65
N ASN A 115 6.48 1.04 10.74
CA ASN A 115 5.56 1.94 11.43
C ASN A 115 4.71 1.12 12.41
N GLU A 116 5.16 1.04 13.67
CA GLU A 116 4.52 0.24 14.72
C GLU A 116 3.07 0.64 15.00
N TYR A 117 2.72 1.91 14.79
CA TYR A 117 1.36 2.40 14.97
C TYR A 117 0.43 1.81 13.90
N LEU A 118 0.84 1.89 12.63
CA LEU A 118 0.09 1.28 11.53
C LEU A 118 0.04 -0.25 11.64
N ASP A 119 1.15 -0.88 12.00
CA ASP A 119 1.20 -2.33 12.24
C ASP A 119 0.15 -2.73 13.28
N GLY A 120 0.09 -2.02 14.42
CA GLY A 120 -0.91 -2.25 15.46
C GLY A 120 -2.35 -2.09 14.96
N LEU A 121 -2.63 -1.08 14.12
CA LEU A 121 -3.96 -0.89 13.53
C LEU A 121 -4.37 -2.05 12.61
N VAL A 122 -3.44 -2.56 11.81
CA VAL A 122 -3.69 -3.70 10.92
C VAL A 122 -3.93 -4.98 11.73
N GLN A 123 -3.07 -5.26 12.71
CA GLN A 123 -3.16 -6.45 13.58
C GLN A 123 -4.46 -6.47 14.39
N GLN A 124 -4.94 -5.30 14.83
CA GLN A 124 -6.20 -5.14 15.56
C GLN A 124 -7.42 -4.98 14.65
N GLN A 125 -7.26 -5.11 13.33
CA GLN A 125 -8.32 -4.95 12.32
C GLN A 125 -9.06 -3.61 12.38
N ARG A 126 -8.38 -2.53 12.79
CA ARG A 126 -8.98 -1.21 13.02
C ARG A 126 -9.13 -0.35 11.76
N LEU A 127 -8.61 -0.81 10.64
CA LEU A 127 -8.68 -0.10 9.35
C LEU A 127 -9.86 -0.55 8.47
N GLY A 128 -10.59 -1.60 8.87
CA GLY A 128 -11.73 -2.12 8.12
C GLY A 128 -11.35 -2.62 6.74
N PHE A 129 -10.27 -3.40 6.66
CA PHE A 129 -9.95 -4.23 5.50
C PHE A 129 -10.72 -5.54 5.59
N ASP A 130 -11.13 -6.05 4.44
CA ASP A 130 -11.97 -7.24 4.33
C ASP A 130 -11.11 -8.50 4.21
N GLU A 131 -9.95 -8.37 3.55
CA GLU A 131 -8.99 -9.45 3.39
C GLU A 131 -7.59 -8.93 3.78
N VAL A 132 -6.89 -9.68 4.63
CA VAL A 132 -5.54 -9.35 5.10
C VAL A 132 -4.69 -10.61 5.00
N TYR A 133 -3.57 -10.51 4.28
CA TYR A 133 -2.62 -11.61 4.06
C TYR A 133 -1.22 -11.18 4.45
N TYR A 134 -0.42 -12.13 4.92
CA TYR A 134 0.96 -11.87 5.32
C TYR A 134 1.94 -12.69 4.48
N LEU A 135 3.06 -12.07 4.14
CA LEU A 135 4.20 -12.71 3.52
C LEU A 135 5.41 -12.59 4.44
N LYS A 136 6.18 -13.67 4.53
CA LYS A 136 7.44 -13.72 5.30
C LYS A 136 8.60 -14.02 4.38
N ARG A 137 9.67 -13.23 4.49
CA ARG A 137 10.94 -13.50 3.83
C ARG A 137 11.66 -14.63 4.55
N LEU A 138 12.08 -15.62 3.77
CA LEU A 138 12.71 -16.84 4.28
C LEU A 138 14.22 -16.71 4.43
N ASN A 139 14.87 -15.95 3.56
CA ASN A 139 16.34 -15.85 3.53
C ASN A 139 16.85 -14.63 2.77
N ARG A 140 18.19 -14.45 2.81
CA ARG A 140 18.92 -13.40 2.10
C ARG A 140 18.77 -13.45 0.58
N HIS A 141 18.40 -14.60 0.01
CA HIS A 141 18.15 -14.77 -1.43
C HIS A 141 16.75 -14.26 -1.84
N ASN A 142 16.04 -13.57 -0.95
CA ASN A 142 14.77 -12.92 -1.21
C ASN A 142 13.65 -13.90 -1.62
N GLN A 143 13.65 -15.09 -1.03
CA GLN A 143 12.55 -16.05 -1.15
C GLN A 143 11.47 -15.72 -0.12
N TRP A 144 10.21 -15.82 -0.53
CA TRP A 144 9.04 -15.46 0.28
C TRP A 144 8.02 -16.58 0.28
N ARG A 145 7.23 -16.65 1.35
CA ARG A 145 6.02 -17.47 1.42
C ARG A 145 4.90 -16.71 2.12
N GLN A 146 3.67 -17.18 1.90
CA GLN A 146 2.56 -16.81 2.77
C GLN A 146 2.81 -17.30 4.20
N ALA A 147 2.38 -16.49 5.16
CA ALA A 147 2.57 -16.70 6.58
C ALA A 147 1.30 -16.30 7.34
N GLU A 148 1.19 -16.80 8.57
CA GLU A 148 0.17 -16.36 9.51
C GLU A 148 0.64 -15.13 10.30
N LEU A 149 -0.31 -14.39 10.90
CA LEU A 149 -0.03 -13.19 11.68
C LEU A 149 1.00 -13.48 12.80
N GLU A 150 0.87 -14.60 13.50
CA GLU A 150 1.75 -14.98 14.61
C GLU A 150 3.22 -15.12 14.18
N GLU A 151 3.47 -15.42 12.90
CA GLU A 151 4.82 -15.59 12.38
C GLU A 151 5.53 -14.28 12.04
N VAL A 152 4.77 -13.19 11.91
CA VAL A 152 5.23 -11.90 11.38
C VAL A 152 4.90 -10.70 12.25
N ARG A 153 4.03 -10.84 13.26
CA ARG A 153 3.58 -9.71 14.11
C ARG A 153 4.71 -8.96 14.82
N ASP A 154 5.82 -9.67 15.07
CA ASP A 154 7.02 -9.16 15.74
C ASP A 154 8.17 -8.91 14.75
N ALA A 155 7.87 -8.82 13.44
CA ALA A 155 8.87 -8.55 12.42
C ALA A 155 9.45 -7.14 12.58
N ALA A 156 10.74 -7.00 12.29
CA ALA A 156 11.43 -5.73 12.29
C ALA A 156 11.90 -5.36 10.88
N TYR A 157 11.62 -4.13 10.45
CA TYR A 157 12.15 -3.67 9.17
C TYR A 157 13.68 -3.62 9.21
N GLY A 158 14.32 -4.10 8.13
CA GLY A 158 15.78 -4.19 8.03
C GLY A 158 16.44 -5.32 8.82
N LYS A 159 15.67 -6.21 9.49
CA LYS A 159 16.21 -7.38 10.22
C LYS A 159 15.36 -8.65 10.03
N PRO A 160 15.97 -9.84 9.87
CA PRO A 160 17.42 -10.11 9.87
C PRO A 160 18.12 -9.75 8.56
N PHE A 161 17.38 -9.47 7.49
CA PHE A 161 17.92 -9.05 6.20
C PHE A 161 17.58 -7.58 5.91
N PRO A 162 18.36 -6.87 5.08
CA PRO A 162 18.00 -5.51 4.66
C PRO A 162 16.61 -5.44 4.01
N CYS A 163 15.98 -4.26 4.10
CA CYS A 163 14.60 -3.99 3.66
C CYS A 163 13.56 -4.81 4.45
N ALA A 164 12.37 -5.05 3.89
CA ALA A 164 11.31 -5.75 4.62
C ALA A 164 11.63 -7.24 4.76
N ASN A 165 11.24 -7.80 5.90
CA ASN A 165 11.31 -9.23 6.19
C ASN A 165 9.92 -9.84 6.39
N ALA A 166 8.90 -8.99 6.52
CA ALA A 166 7.51 -9.34 6.39
C ALA A 166 6.77 -8.21 5.69
N VAL A 167 5.74 -8.58 4.92
CA VAL A 167 4.85 -7.67 4.19
C VAL A 167 3.43 -8.07 4.53
N VAL A 168 2.57 -7.08 4.76
CA VAL A 168 1.13 -7.30 4.80
C VAL A 168 0.50 -6.78 3.51
N VAL A 169 -0.49 -7.52 3.04
CA VAL A 169 -1.29 -7.23 1.84
C VAL A 169 -2.74 -7.12 2.29
N CYS A 170 -3.33 -5.96 2.10
CA CYS A 170 -4.68 -5.66 2.54
C CYS A 170 -5.57 -5.31 1.36
N PHE A 171 -6.79 -5.84 1.34
CA PHE A 171 -7.81 -5.53 0.34
C PHE A 171 -9.04 -4.91 0.99
N HIS A 172 -9.64 -3.94 0.29
CA HIS A 172 -10.92 -3.35 0.66
C HIS A 172 -11.79 -3.15 -0.58
N PRO A 173 -12.94 -3.85 -0.70
CA PRO A 173 -13.98 -3.53 -1.66
C PRO A 173 -14.89 -2.41 -1.15
N LYS A 174 -15.29 -1.50 -2.03
CA LYS A 174 -16.39 -0.59 -1.77
C LYS A 174 -17.70 -1.23 -2.23
N ALA A 175 -18.72 -1.20 -1.38
CA ALA A 175 -20.03 -1.71 -1.73
C ALA A 175 -20.55 -1.06 -3.04
N PRO A 176 -21.23 -1.83 -3.92
CA PRO A 176 -21.90 -1.26 -5.08
C PRO A 176 -23.04 -0.33 -4.64
N CYS A 177 -23.43 0.62 -5.49
CA CYS A 177 -24.68 1.35 -5.28
C CYS A 177 -25.83 0.36 -5.32
N GLN A 178 -26.74 0.45 -4.34
CA GLN A 178 -28.02 -0.25 -4.36
C GLN A 178 -28.94 0.32 -5.45
#